data_AF-A0A7Y3FQI1-F1
#
_entry.id   AF-A0A7Y3FQI1-F1
#
_cell.length_a   1.000
_cell.length_b   1.000
_cell.length_c   1.000
_cell.angle_alpha   90.00
_cell.angle_beta   90.00
_cell.angle_gamma   90.00
#
_symmetry.space_group_name_H-M   'P 1'
#
loop_
_entity.id
_entity.type
_entity.pdbx_description
1 polymer ?
#
loop_
_entity_poly.entity_id
_entity_poly.type
_entity_poly.pdbx_seq_one_letter_code
_entity_poly.pdbx_strand_id
1 'polypeptide(L)'
;MSTAATTTTPTDGRTFMGHPRGLATLFFTEMWERFSYYGMRALLVLFMTEATVSANPGFGLDIADAAAIYGLYTSLVYLLALPGGWVADQLWGQRKAIFVGGCIIAAGHFSMAIPTRQTFFLGLALVCIGTGLLKPNVSTIVADLYPEGGARRDAGFSVFYMGINLGSFLGQVLVPLLGEGYKWHWGFSAAGLGMVLGLIQYRRGYEHLGTAGELRTSDSAETLAARERRAYGVFGAVILGLVAFAYLVSNGTIPLTLTQIAQGLGSVILVIVAVFFLYLHFFGGHT
;
A
#
# COMPACT_ATOMS: atom_id res chain seq x y z
N MET A 1 -20.25 18.64 39.23
CA MET A 1 -20.23 19.46 38.00
C MET A 1 -19.42 18.72 36.97
N SER A 2 -20.09 18.06 36.02
CA SER A 2 -19.46 17.30 34.94
C SER A 2 -19.22 18.26 33.77
N THR A 3 -17.97 18.53 33.44
CA THR A 3 -17.59 19.28 32.23
C THR A 3 -17.92 18.42 31.02
N ALA A 4 -19.10 18.65 30.43
CA ALA A 4 -19.44 18.12 29.12
C ALA A 4 -18.42 18.66 28.10
N ALA A 5 -17.64 17.76 27.50
CA ALA A 5 -16.80 18.09 26.37
C ALA A 5 -17.70 18.59 25.24
N THR A 6 -17.48 19.83 24.81
CA THR A 6 -18.19 20.45 23.69
C THR A 6 -17.86 19.66 22.42
N THR A 7 -18.78 18.81 21.98
CA THR A 7 -18.70 18.15 20.68
C THR A 7 -18.86 19.23 19.61
N THR A 8 -17.75 19.73 19.08
CA THR A 8 -17.76 20.61 17.92
C THR A 8 -18.16 19.79 16.70
N THR A 9 -19.46 19.76 16.40
CA THR A 9 -19.96 19.37 15.08
C THR A 9 -19.25 20.25 14.05
N PRO A 10 -18.56 19.71 13.02
CA PRO A 10 -17.97 20.54 11.99
C PRO A 10 -19.07 21.34 11.29
N THR A 11 -18.98 22.65 11.45
CA THR A 11 -19.78 23.73 10.87
C THR A 11 -19.75 23.70 9.34
N ASP A 12 -20.91 23.82 8.70
CA ASP A 12 -21.16 24.48 7.39
C ASP A 12 -20.24 24.22 6.18
N GLY A 13 -19.50 23.10 6.17
CA GLY A 13 -18.66 22.70 5.05
C GLY A 13 -19.44 22.00 3.94
N ARG A 14 -19.14 22.31 2.67
CA ARG A 14 -19.64 21.56 1.50
C ARG A 14 -19.49 20.04 1.73
N THR A 15 -20.58 19.28 1.68
CA THR A 15 -20.54 17.81 1.84
C THR A 15 -20.12 17.12 0.54
N PHE A 16 -19.74 15.85 0.63
CA PHE A 16 -19.52 14.97 -0.53
C PHE A 16 -20.46 13.77 -0.41
N MET A 17 -21.47 13.69 -1.28
CA MET A 17 -22.50 12.65 -1.22
C MET A 17 -23.17 12.52 0.17
N GLY A 18 -23.36 13.64 0.88
CA GLY A 18 -23.92 13.65 2.25
C GLY A 18 -22.92 13.34 3.38
N HIS A 19 -21.66 13.05 3.04
CA HIS A 19 -20.58 12.75 3.99
C HIS A 19 -19.63 13.95 4.20
N PRO A 20 -18.82 13.94 5.28
CA PRO A 20 -17.77 14.94 5.49
C PRO A 20 -16.88 15.09 4.25
N ARG A 21 -16.51 16.33 3.93
CA ARG A 21 -15.73 16.65 2.72
C ARG A 21 -14.38 15.93 2.65
N GLY A 22 -13.79 15.62 3.81
CA GLY A 22 -12.58 14.79 3.91
C GLY A 22 -12.74 13.41 3.29
N LEU A 23 -13.95 12.85 3.24
CA LEU A 23 -14.22 11.59 2.55
C LEU A 23 -13.92 11.68 1.06
N ALA A 24 -14.19 12.82 0.41
CA ALA A 24 -13.83 13.02 -1.00
C ALA A 24 -12.31 12.96 -1.20
N THR A 25 -11.53 13.57 -0.29
CA THR A 25 -10.07 13.50 -0.32
C THR A 25 -9.61 12.05 -0.29
N LEU A 26 -10.10 11.26 0.67
CA LEU A 26 -9.71 9.86 0.85
C LEU A 26 -10.21 8.97 -0.28
N PHE A 27 -11.43 9.19 -0.77
CA PHE A 27 -12.04 8.47 -1.89
C PHE A 27 -11.15 8.53 -3.14
N PHE A 28 -10.80 9.75 -3.60
CA PHE A 28 -10.01 9.88 -4.83
C PHE A 28 -8.55 9.48 -4.61
N THR A 29 -7.99 9.72 -3.42
CA THR A 29 -6.64 9.24 -3.08
C THR A 29 -6.56 7.73 -3.22
N GLU A 30 -7.52 7.01 -2.63
CA GLU A 30 -7.60 5.56 -2.74
C GLU A 30 -7.93 5.11 -4.16
N MET A 31 -8.84 5.79 -4.87
CA MET A 31 -9.16 5.47 -6.27
C MET A 31 -7.92 5.54 -7.16
N TRP A 32 -7.09 6.58 -7.02
CA TRP A 32 -5.86 6.74 -7.80
C TRP A 32 -4.78 5.74 -7.43
N GLU A 33 -4.62 5.44 -6.14
CA GLU A 33 -3.70 4.38 -5.72
C GLU A 33 -4.16 3.03 -6.30
N ARG A 34 -5.46 2.70 -6.22
CA ARG A 34 -6.01 1.44 -6.73
C ARG A 34 -5.95 1.35 -8.25
N PHE A 35 -6.14 2.47 -8.95
CA PHE A 35 -5.87 2.59 -10.38
C PHE A 35 -4.43 2.18 -10.70
N SER A 36 -3.45 2.76 -10.00
CA SER A 36 -2.03 2.47 -10.23
C SER A 36 -1.69 1.01 -9.91
N TYR A 37 -2.15 0.51 -8.75
CA TYR A 37 -1.86 -0.83 -8.25
C TYR A 37 -2.46 -1.93 -9.13
N TYR A 38 -3.76 -1.86 -9.44
CA TYR A 38 -4.41 -2.88 -10.26
C TYR A 38 -4.03 -2.78 -11.73
N GLY A 39 -3.82 -1.56 -12.25
CA GLY A 39 -3.32 -1.38 -13.61
C GLY A 39 -1.93 -1.96 -13.82
N MET A 40 -0.99 -1.70 -12.90
CA MET A 40 0.33 -2.31 -12.93
C MET A 40 0.25 -3.83 -12.79
N ARG A 41 -0.57 -4.36 -11.86
CA ARG A 41 -0.75 -5.82 -11.67
C ARG A 41 -1.28 -6.53 -12.91
N ALA A 42 -2.15 -5.88 -13.70
CA ALA A 42 -2.66 -6.45 -14.94
C ALA A 42 -1.56 -6.67 -15.98
N LEU A 43 -0.53 -5.81 -15.99
CA LEU A 43 0.63 -5.95 -16.88
C LEU A 43 1.72 -6.88 -16.34
N LEU A 44 1.78 -7.06 -15.01
CA LEU A 44 3.00 -7.51 -14.35
C LEU A 44 3.48 -8.88 -14.83
N VAL A 45 2.60 -9.88 -14.85
CA VAL A 45 2.95 -11.24 -15.31
C VAL A 45 3.19 -11.25 -16.82
N LEU A 46 2.33 -10.60 -17.60
CA LEU A 46 2.44 -10.52 -19.06
C LEU A 46 3.82 -9.97 -19.47
N PHE A 47 4.23 -8.84 -18.89
CA PHE A 47 5.54 -8.24 -19.14
C PHE A 47 6.70 -9.16 -18.74
N MET A 48 6.61 -9.83 -17.59
CA MET A 48 7.67 -10.73 -17.14
C MET A 48 7.84 -11.95 -18.04
N THR A 49 6.75 -12.52 -18.55
CA THR A 49 6.78 -13.72 -19.40
C THR A 49 6.98 -13.42 -20.88
N GLU A 50 6.68 -12.20 -21.32
CA GLU A 50 6.82 -11.79 -22.72
C GLU A 50 8.27 -11.95 -23.21
N ALA A 51 8.45 -12.44 -24.43
CA ALA A 51 9.75 -12.78 -24.98
C ALA A 51 10.69 -11.56 -25.09
N THR A 52 11.99 -11.79 -24.96
CA THR A 52 13.01 -10.73 -25.05
C THR A 52 13.24 -10.22 -26.48
N VAL A 53 12.68 -10.89 -27.47
CA VAL A 53 12.85 -10.61 -28.91
C VAL A 53 11.55 -10.22 -29.62
N SER A 54 10.46 -9.98 -28.89
CA SER A 54 9.18 -9.58 -29.48
C SER A 54 9.13 -8.10 -29.87
N ALA A 55 8.04 -7.66 -30.50
CA ALA A 55 7.85 -6.25 -30.89
C ALA A 55 7.75 -5.31 -29.67
N ASN A 56 7.31 -5.82 -28.53
CA ASN A 56 7.27 -5.14 -27.24
C ASN A 56 7.99 -6.04 -26.23
N PRO A 57 9.34 -6.03 -26.17
CA PRO A 57 10.09 -7.02 -25.41
C PRO A 57 9.77 -7.04 -23.92
N GLY A 58 9.60 -8.23 -23.37
CA GLY A 58 9.52 -8.48 -21.93
C GLY A 58 10.82 -9.05 -21.36
N PHE A 59 10.71 -9.73 -20.23
CA PHE A 59 11.86 -10.38 -19.57
C PHE A 59 12.11 -11.82 -19.96
N GLY A 60 11.17 -12.47 -20.66
CA GLY A 60 11.25 -13.87 -21.06
C GLY A 60 11.41 -14.83 -19.89
N LEU A 61 10.86 -14.50 -18.71
CA LEU A 61 10.85 -15.40 -17.56
C LEU A 61 9.87 -16.54 -17.81
N ASP A 62 10.14 -17.70 -17.21
CA ASP A 62 9.15 -18.76 -17.19
C ASP A 62 7.93 -18.35 -16.33
N ILE A 63 6.81 -19.04 -16.57
CA ILE A 63 5.54 -18.74 -15.89
C ILE A 63 5.64 -19.00 -14.38
N ALA A 64 6.44 -19.98 -13.95
CA ALA A 64 6.57 -20.33 -12.53
C ALA A 64 7.30 -19.25 -11.74
N ASP A 65 8.38 -18.70 -12.29
CA ASP A 65 9.13 -17.58 -11.73
C ASP A 65 8.31 -16.30 -11.74
N ALA A 66 7.62 -15.99 -12.85
CA ALA A 66 6.72 -14.84 -12.92
C ALA A 66 5.59 -14.92 -11.88
N ALA A 67 4.99 -16.10 -11.71
CA ALA A 67 3.96 -16.35 -10.69
C ALA A 67 4.53 -16.28 -9.27
N ALA A 68 5.76 -16.76 -9.03
CA ALA A 68 6.43 -16.67 -7.75
C ALA A 68 6.71 -15.20 -7.36
N ILE A 69 7.20 -14.38 -8.30
CA ILE A 69 7.41 -12.94 -8.10
C ILE A 69 6.09 -12.26 -7.77
N TYR A 70 5.03 -12.55 -8.53
CA TYR A 70 3.70 -11.99 -8.29
C TYR A 70 3.16 -12.38 -6.91
N GLY A 71 3.30 -13.65 -6.53
CA GLY A 71 2.91 -14.16 -5.21
C GLY A 71 3.66 -13.43 -4.09
N LEU A 72 4.99 -13.39 -4.16
CA LEU A 72 5.83 -12.67 -3.20
C LEU A 72 5.45 -11.19 -3.10
N TYR A 73 5.29 -10.51 -4.24
CA TYR A 73 4.85 -9.12 -4.30
C TYR A 73 3.53 -8.91 -3.56
N THR A 74 2.51 -9.71 -3.89
CA THR A 74 1.19 -9.57 -3.25
C THR A 74 1.23 -9.88 -1.76
N SER A 75 1.94 -10.92 -1.32
CA SER A 75 2.13 -11.23 0.09
C SER A 75 2.84 -10.10 0.85
N LEU A 76 3.91 -9.54 0.28
CA LEU A 76 4.67 -8.46 0.89
C LEU A 76 3.84 -7.19 1.05
N VAL A 77 2.97 -6.86 0.09
CA VAL A 77 2.05 -5.71 0.21
C VAL A 77 1.17 -5.83 1.46
N TYR A 78 0.68 -7.03 1.78
CA TYR A 78 -0.12 -7.25 3.00
C TYR A 78 0.75 -7.29 4.25
N LEU A 79 1.90 -7.95 4.22
CA LEU A 79 2.81 -8.04 5.37
C LEU A 79 3.34 -6.67 5.79
N LEU A 80 3.72 -5.82 4.83
CA LEU A 80 4.25 -4.48 5.09
C LEU A 80 3.19 -3.49 5.57
N ALA A 81 1.90 -3.82 5.47
CA ALA A 81 0.84 -3.01 6.08
C ALA A 81 0.93 -3.00 7.61
N LEU A 82 1.45 -4.08 8.23
CA LEU A 82 1.62 -4.15 9.69
C LEU A 82 2.65 -3.14 10.21
N PRO A 83 3.93 -3.16 9.78
CA PRO A 83 4.88 -2.15 10.19
C PRO A 83 4.50 -0.75 9.68
N GLY A 84 3.86 -0.63 8.51
CA GLY A 84 3.42 0.65 7.99
C GLY A 84 2.32 1.33 8.83
N GLY A 85 1.37 0.55 9.35
CA GLY A 85 0.40 1.02 10.35
C GLY A 85 1.07 1.41 11.66
N TRP A 86 1.98 0.57 12.16
CA TRP A 86 2.73 0.85 13.38
C TRP A 86 3.56 2.15 13.29
N VAL A 87 4.20 2.42 12.14
CA VAL A 87 4.94 3.68 11.90
C VAL A 87 4.00 4.89 11.98
N ALA A 88 2.81 4.79 11.41
CA ALA A 88 1.83 5.87 11.49
C ALA A 88 1.34 6.10 12.92
N ASP A 89 1.02 5.03 13.64
CA ASP A 89 0.48 5.13 14.99
C ASP A 89 1.50 5.63 16.01
N GLN A 90 2.78 5.31 15.81
CA GLN A 90 3.81 5.54 16.83
C GLN A 90 4.76 6.70 16.51
N LEU A 91 4.95 7.06 15.23
CA LEU A 91 5.99 7.98 14.81
C LEU A 91 5.46 9.16 13.99
N TRP A 92 4.60 8.91 13.00
CA TRP A 92 4.35 9.90 11.95
C TRP A 92 2.95 10.52 11.94
N GLY A 93 1.95 9.81 12.46
CA GLY A 93 0.55 10.06 12.14
C GLY A 93 0.20 9.51 10.74
N GLN A 94 -1.06 9.15 10.58
CA GLN A 94 -1.60 8.52 9.38
C GLN A 94 -1.50 9.46 8.17
N ARG A 95 -1.67 10.77 8.35
CA ARG A 95 -1.60 11.75 7.27
C ARG A 95 -0.25 11.77 6.56
N LYS A 96 0.83 11.80 7.34
CA LYS A 96 2.20 11.81 6.84
C LYS A 96 2.54 10.46 6.22
N ALA A 97 2.13 9.35 6.85
CA ALA A 97 2.33 8.01 6.31
C ALA A 97 1.67 7.82 4.93
N ILE A 98 0.44 8.31 4.75
CA ILE A 98 -0.27 8.27 3.45
C ILE A 98 0.50 9.07 2.39
N PHE A 99 0.88 10.31 2.69
CA PHE A 99 1.55 11.17 1.71
C PHE A 99 2.93 10.61 1.31
N VAL A 100 3.74 10.24 2.29
CA VAL A 100 5.07 9.65 2.06
C VAL A 100 4.93 8.31 1.34
N GLY A 101 4.01 7.45 1.78
CA GLY A 101 3.71 6.17 1.14
C GLY A 101 3.33 6.36 -0.32
N GLY A 102 2.44 7.29 -0.63
CA GLY A 102 2.05 7.60 -2.00
C GLY A 102 3.20 8.13 -2.87
N CYS A 103 4.10 8.97 -2.32
CA CYS A 103 5.30 9.41 -3.03
C CYS A 103 6.24 8.23 -3.36
N ILE A 104 6.39 7.28 -2.44
CA ILE A 104 7.17 6.06 -2.66
C ILE A 104 6.52 5.17 -3.73
N ILE A 105 5.18 5.04 -3.73
CA ILE A 105 4.45 4.31 -4.77
C ILE A 105 4.67 4.95 -6.15
N ALA A 106 4.59 6.29 -6.24
CA ALA A 106 4.82 7.00 -7.50
C ALA A 106 6.26 6.79 -8.00
N ALA A 107 7.24 6.90 -7.12
CA ALA A 107 8.64 6.61 -7.45
C ALA A 107 8.83 5.17 -7.93
N GLY A 108 8.12 4.20 -7.32
CA GLY A 108 8.15 2.80 -7.74
C GLY A 108 7.64 2.59 -9.17
N HIS A 109 6.52 3.22 -9.52
CA HIS A 109 5.98 3.16 -10.88
C HIS A 109 6.89 3.81 -11.92
N PHE A 110 7.46 4.98 -11.63
CA PHE A 110 8.43 5.60 -12.54
C PHE A 110 9.75 4.83 -12.62
N SER A 111 10.13 4.10 -11.58
CA SER A 111 11.26 3.16 -11.67
C SER A 111 10.97 2.04 -12.69
N MET A 112 9.76 1.45 -12.67
CA MET A 112 9.34 0.46 -13.67
C MET A 112 9.17 1.03 -15.08
N ALA A 113 8.98 2.34 -15.23
CA ALA A 113 8.98 3.01 -16.53
C ALA A 113 10.36 3.05 -17.20
N ILE A 114 11.45 2.87 -16.44
CA ILE A 114 12.80 2.76 -17.00
C ILE A 114 13.03 1.31 -17.43
N PRO A 115 13.45 1.06 -18.70
CA PRO A 115 13.52 -0.28 -19.29
C PRO A 115 14.75 -1.08 -18.84
N THR A 116 14.88 -1.33 -17.54
CA THR A 116 15.92 -2.21 -16.99
C THR A 116 15.36 -3.18 -15.96
N ARG A 117 15.99 -4.35 -15.81
CA ARG A 117 15.57 -5.36 -14.84
C ARG A 117 15.73 -4.85 -13.39
N GLN A 118 16.79 -4.11 -13.11
CA GLN A 118 17.08 -3.56 -11.80
C GLN A 118 16.04 -2.52 -11.37
N THR A 119 15.69 -1.58 -12.26
CA THR A 119 14.70 -0.55 -11.97
C THR A 119 13.29 -1.15 -11.85
N PHE A 120 12.98 -2.22 -12.57
CA PHE A 120 11.73 -2.93 -12.40
C PHE A 120 11.57 -3.53 -10.99
N PHE A 121 12.57 -4.29 -10.52
CA PHE A 121 12.50 -4.92 -9.19
C PHE A 121 12.61 -3.89 -8.05
N LEU A 122 13.40 -2.83 -8.23
CA LEU A 122 13.41 -1.68 -7.34
C LEU A 122 12.00 -1.05 -7.27
N GLY A 123 11.36 -0.88 -8.42
CA GLY A 123 10.01 -0.35 -8.51
C GLY A 123 8.98 -1.18 -7.76
N LEU A 124 9.01 -2.51 -7.92
CA LEU A 124 8.14 -3.42 -7.15
C LEU A 124 8.36 -3.30 -5.64
N ALA A 125 9.62 -3.25 -5.20
CA ALA A 125 9.94 -3.08 -3.77
C ALA A 125 9.42 -1.75 -3.22
N LEU A 126 9.59 -0.65 -3.97
CA LEU A 126 9.07 0.66 -3.60
C LEU A 126 7.54 0.65 -3.52
N VAL A 127 6.84 0.07 -4.50
CA VAL A 127 5.37 -0.03 -4.44
C VAL A 127 4.93 -0.85 -3.22
N CYS A 128 5.57 -1.97 -2.91
CA CYS A 128 5.28 -2.75 -1.70
C CYS A 128 5.38 -1.91 -0.41
N ILE A 129 6.49 -1.18 -0.24
CA ILE A 129 6.75 -0.35 0.95
C ILE A 129 5.74 0.80 1.02
N GLY A 130 5.54 1.51 -0.10
CA GLY A 130 4.64 2.65 -0.17
C GLY A 130 3.18 2.26 0.08
N THR A 131 2.71 1.15 -0.49
CA THR A 131 1.36 0.62 -0.21
C THR A 131 1.22 0.17 1.24
N GLY A 132 2.27 -0.41 1.84
CA GLY A 132 2.29 -0.76 3.27
C GLY A 132 2.09 0.47 4.18
N LEU A 133 2.62 1.63 3.79
CA LEU A 133 2.43 2.90 4.51
C LEU A 133 1.09 3.57 4.21
N LEU A 134 0.54 3.43 3.00
CA LEU A 134 -0.68 4.12 2.61
C LEU A 134 -1.95 3.36 3.00
N LYS A 135 -2.05 2.08 2.61
CA LYS A 135 -3.27 1.27 2.66
C LYS A 135 -3.91 1.10 4.05
N PRO A 136 -3.17 0.73 5.11
CA PRO A 136 -3.78 0.60 6.44
C PRO A 136 -4.21 1.97 6.99
N ASN A 137 -3.45 3.02 6.67
CA ASN A 137 -3.58 4.32 7.30
C ASN A 137 -4.70 5.17 6.70
N VAL A 138 -4.96 5.07 5.39
CA VAL A 138 -6.08 5.78 4.74
C VAL A 138 -7.43 5.34 5.31
N SER A 139 -7.60 4.04 5.56
CA SER A 139 -8.84 3.48 6.12
C SER A 139 -9.06 3.93 7.57
N THR A 140 -7.98 4.10 8.34
CA THR A 140 -8.04 4.66 9.70
C THR A 140 -8.54 6.11 9.69
N ILE A 141 -8.09 6.94 8.73
CA ILE A 141 -8.60 8.32 8.61
C ILE A 141 -10.09 8.32 8.23
N VAL A 142 -10.55 7.39 7.38
CA VAL A 142 -11.99 7.27 7.07
C VAL A 142 -12.78 7.04 8.36
N ALA A 143 -12.31 6.16 9.25
CA ALA A 143 -12.98 5.94 10.54
C ALA A 143 -12.95 7.19 11.44
N ASP A 144 -11.82 7.90 11.52
CA ASP A 144 -11.66 9.12 12.31
C ASP A 144 -12.61 10.27 11.86
N LEU A 145 -13.10 10.26 10.62
CA LEU A 145 -14.08 11.24 10.14
C LEU A 145 -15.48 11.06 10.76
N TYR A 146 -15.73 9.93 11.43
CA TYR A 146 -17.01 9.60 12.06
C TYR A 146 -16.81 9.17 13.51
N PRO A 147 -16.47 10.09 14.43
CA PRO A 147 -16.28 9.77 15.84
C PRO A 147 -17.55 9.19 16.50
N GLU A 148 -18.73 9.48 15.95
CA GLU A 148 -20.02 8.93 16.38
C GLU A 148 -20.21 7.46 16.00
N GLY A 149 -19.46 6.95 15.02
CA GLY A 149 -19.63 5.59 14.49
C GLY A 149 -20.99 5.35 13.82
N GLY A 150 -21.48 4.10 13.92
CA GLY A 150 -22.80 3.69 13.46
C GLY A 150 -23.01 3.72 11.94
N ALA A 151 -24.29 3.72 11.52
CA ALA A 151 -24.70 3.57 10.12
C ALA A 151 -24.09 4.60 9.15
N ARG A 152 -23.84 5.83 9.63
CA ARG A 152 -23.20 6.88 8.82
C ARG A 152 -21.75 6.55 8.49
N ARG A 153 -21.01 5.95 9.44
CA ARG A 153 -19.65 5.47 9.22
C ARG A 153 -19.63 4.33 8.20
N ASP A 154 -20.55 3.37 8.34
CA ASP A 154 -20.63 2.21 7.45
C ASP A 154 -21.00 2.61 6.01
N ALA A 155 -21.91 3.58 5.84
CA ALA A 155 -22.18 4.20 4.55
C ALA A 155 -20.96 4.95 4.00
N GLY A 156 -20.20 5.63 4.86
CA GLY A 156 -18.94 6.29 4.48
C GLY A 156 -17.89 5.30 3.96
N PHE A 157 -17.72 4.15 4.62
CA PHE A 157 -16.87 3.06 4.14
C PHE A 157 -17.38 2.48 2.82
N SER A 158 -18.69 2.35 2.65
CA SER A 158 -19.28 1.90 1.38
C SER A 158 -18.91 2.83 0.22
N VAL A 159 -19.03 4.15 0.43
CA VAL A 159 -18.59 5.16 -0.56
C VAL A 159 -17.09 5.07 -0.80
N PHE A 160 -16.29 4.94 0.24
CA PHE A 160 -14.84 4.75 0.11
C PHE A 160 -14.48 3.52 -0.74
N TYR A 161 -15.12 2.37 -0.51
CA TYR A 161 -14.89 1.15 -1.28
C TYR A 161 -15.37 1.22 -2.74
N MET A 162 -16.38 2.05 -3.05
CA MET A 162 -16.70 2.35 -4.45
C MET A 162 -15.51 2.96 -5.18
N GLY A 163 -14.70 3.80 -4.51
CA GLY A 163 -13.49 4.38 -5.07
C GLY A 163 -12.45 3.31 -5.43
N ILE A 164 -12.31 2.28 -4.59
CA ILE A 164 -11.44 1.12 -4.87
C ILE A 164 -11.87 0.42 -6.16
N ASN A 165 -13.16 0.10 -6.29
CA ASN A 165 -13.67 -0.61 -7.46
C ASN A 165 -13.54 0.22 -8.73
N LEU A 166 -13.87 1.51 -8.67
CA LEU A 166 -13.74 2.42 -9.80
C LEU A 166 -12.29 2.57 -10.25
N GLY A 167 -11.37 2.78 -9.31
CA GLY A 167 -9.94 2.84 -9.60
C GLY A 167 -9.43 1.54 -10.21
N SER A 168 -9.79 0.40 -9.63
CA SER A 168 -9.43 -0.93 -10.12
C SER A 168 -9.91 -1.18 -11.55
N PHE A 169 -11.15 -0.84 -11.86
CA PHE A 169 -11.71 -0.94 -13.20
C PHE A 169 -10.95 -0.07 -14.21
N LEU A 170 -10.78 1.23 -13.90
CA LEU A 170 -10.08 2.16 -14.79
C LEU A 170 -8.63 1.75 -15.00
N GLY A 171 -7.95 1.28 -13.94
CA GLY A 171 -6.56 0.84 -14.00
C GLY A 171 -6.39 -0.37 -14.91
N GLN A 172 -7.22 -1.40 -14.72
CA GLN A 172 -7.17 -2.63 -15.51
C GLN A 172 -7.58 -2.44 -16.99
N VAL A 173 -8.22 -1.33 -17.33
CA VAL A 173 -8.54 -0.99 -18.72
C VAL A 173 -7.46 -0.10 -19.34
N LEU A 174 -7.16 1.04 -18.72
CA LEU A 174 -6.33 2.07 -19.34
C LEU A 174 -4.84 1.73 -19.30
N VAL A 175 -4.35 1.10 -18.22
CA VAL A 175 -2.93 0.78 -18.08
C VAL A 175 -2.51 -0.33 -19.05
N PRO A 176 -3.25 -1.46 -19.18
CA PRO A 176 -2.96 -2.47 -20.19
C PRO A 176 -3.08 -1.96 -21.64
N LEU A 177 -4.08 -1.11 -21.92
CA LEU A 177 -4.23 -0.51 -23.24
C LEU A 177 -2.97 0.25 -23.68
N LEU A 178 -2.31 0.97 -22.77
CA LEU A 178 -1.04 1.66 -23.04
C LEU A 178 0.18 0.73 -22.98
N GLY A 179 0.15 -0.23 -22.06
CA GLY A 179 1.25 -1.16 -21.80
C GLY A 179 1.40 -2.23 -22.87
N GLU A 180 0.44 -3.15 -22.93
CA GLU A 180 0.41 -4.26 -23.88
C GLU A 180 0.18 -3.75 -25.31
N GLY A 181 -0.74 -2.80 -25.49
CA GLY A 181 -1.12 -2.28 -26.81
C GLY A 181 -0.06 -1.42 -27.49
N TYR A 182 0.86 -0.80 -26.73
CA TYR A 182 1.92 0.06 -27.29
C TYR A 182 3.30 -0.27 -26.75
N LYS A 183 3.56 0.03 -25.47
CA LYS A 183 4.85 -0.22 -24.80
C LYS A 183 4.64 -0.45 -23.31
N TRP A 184 5.22 -1.51 -22.74
CA TRP A 184 5.03 -1.87 -21.32
C TRP A 184 5.29 -0.69 -20.37
N HIS A 185 6.37 0.05 -20.64
CA HIS A 185 6.79 1.19 -19.84
C HIS A 185 5.82 2.37 -19.89
N TRP A 186 5.00 2.50 -20.93
CA TRP A 186 3.94 3.50 -21.00
C TRP A 186 2.80 3.14 -20.05
N GLY A 187 2.48 1.85 -19.93
CA GLY A 187 1.57 1.35 -18.91
C GLY A 187 2.06 1.65 -17.50
N PHE A 188 3.31 1.31 -17.18
CA PHE A 188 3.91 1.63 -15.88
C PHE A 188 3.95 3.15 -15.60
N SER A 189 4.24 3.95 -16.62
CA SER A 189 4.20 5.42 -16.54
C SER A 189 2.79 5.94 -16.26
N ALA A 190 1.77 5.40 -16.93
CA ALA A 190 0.38 5.79 -16.73
C ALA A 190 -0.09 5.51 -15.30
N ALA A 191 0.29 4.34 -14.75
CA ALA A 191 0.04 4.02 -13.34
C ALA A 191 0.74 5.03 -12.40
N GLY A 192 2.00 5.40 -12.68
CA GLY A 192 2.73 6.42 -11.92
C GLY A 192 2.09 7.81 -11.99
N LEU A 193 1.64 8.23 -13.18
CA LEU A 193 0.91 9.49 -13.36
C LEU A 193 -0.40 9.50 -12.57
N GLY A 194 -1.15 8.39 -12.58
CA GLY A 194 -2.35 8.24 -11.75
C GLY A 194 -2.05 8.46 -10.26
N MET A 195 -0.97 7.86 -9.75
CA MET A 195 -0.54 8.06 -8.35
C MET A 195 -0.16 9.52 -8.06
N VAL A 196 0.53 10.20 -8.97
CA VAL A 196 0.86 11.64 -8.83
C VAL A 196 -0.40 12.50 -8.78
N LEU A 197 -1.40 12.23 -9.62
CA LEU A 197 -2.69 12.91 -9.57
C LEU A 197 -3.38 12.70 -8.21
N GLY A 198 -3.33 11.48 -7.68
CA GLY A 198 -3.78 11.15 -6.32
C GLY A 198 -3.07 11.98 -5.25
N LEU A 199 -1.74 12.10 -5.32
CA LEU A 199 -0.96 12.89 -4.37
C LEU A 199 -1.28 14.39 -4.42
N ILE A 200 -1.41 14.96 -5.62
CA ILE A 200 -1.79 16.36 -5.80
C ILE A 200 -3.19 16.59 -5.22
N GLN A 201 -4.12 15.68 -5.47
CA GLN A 201 -5.47 15.73 -4.95
C GLN A 201 -5.47 15.63 -3.41
N TYR A 202 -4.72 14.69 -2.85
CA TYR A 202 -4.60 14.50 -1.40
C TYR A 202 -4.06 15.76 -0.74
N ARG A 203 -3.01 16.37 -1.31
CA ARG A 203 -2.40 17.60 -0.78
C ARG A 203 -3.36 18.79 -0.82
N ARG A 204 -4.14 18.93 -1.90
CA ARG A 204 -5.18 19.97 -2.01
C ARG A 204 -6.36 19.72 -1.08
N GLY A 205 -6.66 18.46 -0.80
CA GLY A 205 -7.75 18.04 0.07
C GLY A 205 -7.41 17.96 1.56
N TYR A 206 -6.15 18.24 1.91
CA TYR A 206 -5.57 18.01 3.25
C TYR A 206 -6.32 18.76 4.36
N GLU A 207 -6.71 20.01 4.12
CA GLU A 207 -7.42 20.84 5.10
C GLU A 207 -8.80 20.28 5.46
N HIS A 208 -9.46 19.57 4.53
CA HIS A 208 -10.77 18.96 4.77
C HIS A 208 -10.74 17.76 5.71
N LEU A 209 -9.55 17.29 6.12
CA LEU A 209 -9.38 16.20 7.07
C LEU A 209 -9.47 16.69 8.53
N GLY A 210 -9.46 18.00 8.81
CA GLY A 210 -9.56 18.55 10.17
C GLY A 210 -8.39 18.11 11.06
N THR A 211 -8.65 17.29 12.09
CA THR A 211 -7.63 16.64 12.95
C THR A 211 -7.53 15.12 12.73
N ALA A 212 -8.31 14.54 11.81
CA ALA A 212 -8.31 13.11 11.54
C ALA A 212 -6.96 12.62 10.98
N GLY A 213 -6.36 11.59 11.58
CA GLY A 213 -5.06 11.04 11.15
C GLY A 213 -3.81 11.86 11.54
N GLU A 214 -3.93 12.84 12.43
CA GLU A 214 -2.79 13.46 13.09
C GLU A 214 -2.21 12.54 14.17
N LEU A 215 -0.90 12.63 14.42
CA LEU A 215 -0.27 11.86 15.48
C LEU A 215 -0.81 12.32 16.84
N ARG A 216 -1.58 11.46 17.52
CA ARG A 216 -2.11 11.72 18.86
C ARG A 216 -1.14 11.17 19.89
N THR A 217 -0.25 12.00 20.41
CA THR A 217 0.70 11.61 21.47
C THR A 217 0.90 12.72 22.51
N SER A 218 1.06 12.32 23.76
CA SER A 218 1.48 13.18 24.88
C SER A 218 2.98 13.07 25.17
N ASP A 219 3.72 12.29 24.38
CA ASP A 219 5.14 12.02 24.59
C ASP A 219 5.98 13.29 24.35
N SER A 220 7.05 13.46 25.13
CA SER A 220 8.02 14.53 24.89
C SER A 220 8.75 14.33 23.55
N ALA A 221 9.25 15.42 22.96
CA ALA A 221 10.01 15.38 21.71
C ALA A 221 11.25 14.45 21.81
N GLU A 222 11.90 14.40 22.97
CA GLU A 222 13.04 13.51 23.23
C GLU A 222 12.63 12.02 23.20
N THR A 223 11.47 11.68 23.78
CA THR A 223 10.95 10.31 23.80
C THR A 223 10.59 9.85 22.39
N LEU A 224 9.96 10.72 21.60
CA LEU A 224 9.63 10.46 20.20
C LEU A 224 10.89 10.24 19.36
N ALA A 225 11.90 11.10 19.51
CA ALA A 225 13.16 10.98 18.78
C ALA A 225 13.92 9.68 19.14
N ALA A 226 13.89 9.26 20.41
CA ALA A 226 14.48 7.99 20.83
C ALA A 226 13.73 6.79 20.20
N ARG A 227 12.40 6.84 20.15
CA ARG A 227 11.56 5.81 19.49
C ARG A 227 11.84 5.75 17.99
N GLU A 228 11.91 6.88 17.30
CA GLU A 228 12.25 6.95 15.88
C GLU A 228 13.64 6.36 15.61
N ARG A 229 14.66 6.71 16.40
CA ARG A 229 16.01 6.18 16.23
C ARG A 229 16.05 4.67 16.39
N ARG A 230 15.35 4.13 17.41
CA ARG A 230 15.24 2.69 17.62
C ARG A 230 14.51 2.02 16.46
N ALA A 231 13.39 2.59 16.01
CA ALA A 231 12.62 2.07 14.90
C ALA A 231 13.44 2.01 13.61
N TYR A 232 14.10 3.10 13.23
CA TYR A 232 14.97 3.14 12.06
C TYR A 232 16.18 2.23 12.19
N GLY A 233 16.73 2.04 13.39
CA GLY A 233 17.77 1.05 13.66
C GLY A 233 17.29 -0.38 13.39
N VAL A 234 16.10 -0.74 13.87
CA VAL A 234 15.49 -2.06 13.62
C VAL A 234 15.18 -2.24 12.14
N PHE A 235 14.55 -1.26 11.48
CA PHE A 235 14.28 -1.35 10.05
C PHE A 235 15.56 -1.44 9.21
N GLY A 236 16.59 -0.69 9.56
CA GLY A 236 17.90 -0.76 8.92
C GLY A 236 18.53 -2.15 9.06
N ALA A 237 18.47 -2.75 10.27
CA ALA A 237 18.96 -4.10 10.51
C ALA A 237 18.18 -5.16 9.73
N VAL A 238 16.85 -5.04 9.64
CA VAL A 238 16.00 -5.96 8.85
C VAL A 238 16.33 -5.83 7.36
N ILE A 239 16.42 -4.60 6.83
CA ILE A 239 16.78 -4.35 5.43
C ILE A 239 18.16 -4.93 5.13
N LEU A 240 19.15 -4.69 6.00
CA LEU A 240 20.49 -5.24 5.85
C LEU A 240 20.47 -6.78 5.84
N GLY A 241 19.70 -7.40 6.73
CA GLY A 241 19.50 -8.84 6.76
C GLY A 241 18.87 -9.38 5.48
N LEU A 242 17.86 -8.70 4.94
CA LEU A 242 17.21 -9.07 3.67
C LEU A 242 18.16 -8.92 2.48
N VAL A 243 18.96 -7.84 2.43
CA VAL A 243 19.98 -7.63 1.38
C VAL A 243 21.07 -8.70 1.48
N ALA A 244 21.56 -9.00 2.69
CA ALA A 244 22.53 -10.07 2.90
C ALA A 244 21.97 -11.43 2.49
N PHE A 245 20.72 -11.75 2.86
CA PHE A 245 20.05 -12.97 2.44
C PHE A 245 19.90 -13.05 0.91
N ALA A 246 19.43 -11.99 0.27
CA ALA A 246 19.31 -11.93 -1.19
C ALA A 246 20.69 -12.10 -1.87
N TYR A 247 21.74 -11.51 -1.33
CA TYR A 247 23.11 -11.68 -1.82
C TYR A 247 23.58 -13.15 -1.71
N LEU A 248 23.39 -13.79 -0.55
CA LEU A 248 23.74 -15.19 -0.31
C LEU A 248 22.94 -16.18 -1.17
N VAL A 249 21.70 -15.86 -1.51
CA VAL A 249 20.92 -16.64 -2.48
C VAL A 249 21.46 -16.42 -3.89
N SER A 250 21.71 -15.16 -4.27
CA SER A 250 22.16 -14.80 -5.62
C SER A 250 23.55 -15.36 -5.99
N ASN A 251 24.44 -15.54 -5.01
CA ASN A 251 25.77 -16.11 -5.22
C ASN A 251 25.82 -17.64 -5.04
N GLY A 252 24.67 -18.31 -4.80
CA GLY A 252 24.56 -19.75 -4.67
C GLY A 252 24.99 -20.33 -3.32
N THR A 253 25.36 -19.50 -2.33
CA THR A 253 25.69 -19.98 -0.97
C THR A 253 24.47 -20.63 -0.30
N ILE A 254 23.30 -20.00 -0.49
CA ILE A 254 22.00 -20.55 -0.10
C ILE A 254 21.31 -21.01 -1.39
N PRO A 255 21.23 -22.33 -1.66
CA PRO A 255 20.69 -22.85 -2.92
C PRO A 255 19.16 -22.86 -2.91
N LEU A 256 18.55 -21.68 -2.76
CA LEU A 256 17.10 -21.49 -2.82
C LEU A 256 16.72 -20.86 -4.15
N THR A 257 15.73 -21.47 -4.80
CA THR A 257 15.06 -20.89 -5.98
C THR A 257 13.99 -19.89 -5.55
N LEU A 258 13.61 -19.01 -6.47
CA LEU A 258 12.55 -18.02 -6.25
C LEU A 258 11.21 -18.67 -5.90
N THR A 259 10.89 -19.78 -6.57
CA THR A 259 9.68 -20.58 -6.32
C THR A 259 9.70 -21.20 -4.92
N GLN A 260 10.84 -21.72 -4.46
CA GLN A 260 10.98 -22.23 -3.09
C GLN A 260 10.81 -21.13 -2.04
N ILE A 261 11.35 -19.92 -2.28
CA ILE A 261 11.16 -18.78 -1.38
C ILE A 261 9.67 -18.41 -1.30
N ALA A 262 8.99 -18.33 -2.45
CA ALA A 262 7.55 -18.04 -2.52
C ALA A 262 6.70 -19.10 -1.81
N GLN A 263 6.98 -20.39 -2.04
CA GLN A 263 6.30 -21.50 -1.38
C GLN A 263 6.55 -21.53 0.13
N GLY A 264 7.77 -21.22 0.56
CA GLY A 264 8.13 -21.11 1.98
C GLY A 264 7.33 -20.00 2.66
N LEU A 265 7.27 -18.81 2.06
CA LEU A 265 6.45 -17.71 2.59
C LEU A 265 4.97 -18.09 2.64
N GLY A 266 4.44 -18.72 1.58
CA GLY A 266 3.07 -19.19 1.55
C GLY A 266 2.76 -20.21 2.65
N SER A 267 3.69 -21.14 2.90
CA SER A 267 3.56 -22.13 3.97
C SER A 267 3.56 -21.48 5.35
N VAL A 268 4.43 -20.50 5.59
CA VAL A 268 4.47 -19.73 6.84
C VAL A 268 3.14 -18.99 7.05
N ILE A 269 2.62 -18.31 6.02
CA ILE A 269 1.33 -17.62 6.10
C ILE A 269 0.21 -18.61 6.42
N LEU A 270 0.18 -19.77 5.76
CA LEU A 270 -0.84 -20.79 6.00
C LEU A 270 -0.77 -21.34 7.43
N VAL A 271 0.43 -21.58 7.96
CA VAL A 271 0.62 -21.98 9.36
C VAL A 271 0.10 -20.91 10.32
N ILE A 272 0.44 -19.64 10.08
CA ILE A 272 -0.04 -18.52 10.91
C ILE A 272 -1.58 -18.46 10.90
N VAL A 273 -2.19 -18.58 9.72
CA VAL A 273 -3.65 -18.59 9.56
C VAL A 273 -4.28 -19.78 10.27
N ALA A 274 -3.71 -20.98 10.13
CA ALA A 274 -4.19 -22.18 10.81
C ALA A 274 -4.11 -22.03 12.34
N VAL A 275 -2.97 -21.56 12.87
CA VAL A 275 -2.81 -21.30 14.30
C VAL A 275 -3.81 -20.25 14.79
N PHE A 276 -4.04 -19.19 14.03
CA PHE A 276 -5.02 -18.17 14.36
C PHE A 276 -6.44 -18.74 14.47
N PHE A 277 -6.88 -19.55 13.50
CA PHE A 277 -8.21 -20.16 13.54
C PHE A 277 -8.34 -21.24 14.62
N LEU A 278 -7.29 -22.04 14.88
CA LEU A 278 -7.27 -22.98 15.99
C LEU A 278 -7.37 -22.23 17.33
N TYR A 279 -6.64 -21.13 17.47
CA TYR A 279 -6.74 -20.28 18.66
C TYR A 279 -8.16 -19.75 18.85
N LEU A 280 -8.79 -19.19 17.80
CA LEU A 280 -10.18 -18.73 17.89
C LEU A 280 -11.16 -19.87 18.21
N HIS A 281 -10.96 -21.07 17.64
CA HIS A 281 -11.85 -22.20 17.90
C HIS A 281 -11.78 -22.68 19.36
N PHE A 282 -10.58 -22.79 19.93
CA PHE A 282 -10.39 -23.33 21.28
C PHE A 282 -10.46 -22.26 22.39
N PHE A 283 -10.10 -21.02 22.09
CA PHE A 283 -9.93 -19.94 23.08
C PHE A 283 -10.72 -18.68 22.76
N GLY A 284 -11.44 -18.61 21.63
CA GLY A 284 -12.19 -17.43 21.19
C GLY A 284 -13.50 -17.16 21.94
N GLY A 285 -13.83 -17.95 22.96
CA GLY A 285 -14.99 -17.71 23.81
C GLY A 285 -16.34 -17.90 23.11
N HIS A 286 -16.42 -18.88 22.19
CA HIS A 286 -17.67 -19.24 21.48
C HIS A 286 -18.60 -20.18 22.28
N THR A 287 -18.38 -20.32 23.59
CA THR A 287 -19.24 -20.98 24.58
C THR A 287 -19.55 -20.01 25.69
#